data_AF-A0A811K0P9-F1
#
_entry.id   AF-A0A811K0P9-F1
#
_cell.length_a   1.000
_cell.length_b   1.000
_cell.length_c   1.000
_cell.angle_alpha   90.00
_cell.angle_beta   90.00
_cell.angle_gamma   90.00
#
_symmetry.space_group_name_H-M   'P 1'
#
loop_
_entity.id
_entity.type
_entity.pdbx_description
1 polymer ?
#
loop_
_entity_poly.entity_id
_entity_poly.type
_entity_poly.pdbx_seq_one_letter_code
_entity_poly.pdbx_strand_id
1 'polypeptide(L)'
;MRSLLFLSLLFFTVQGAIVQQPKAIVVEADGKEWSQAKLEIEDAVEKLKAELFEVRKEELKAAALMRASSVPKTLTSEYVDAEGHKFLCKPCNFLFETIRDELIKESRLNLEIVRPKVDAACKKWSHNVSFLDRVCEKLVDQALVSLTEWLRAEEEKINPERICVFLHMC
;
A
#
# COMPACT_ATOMS: atom_id res chain seq x y z
N MET A 1 -17.69 42.21 76.73
CA MET A 1 -18.92 43.00 76.52
C MET A 1 -19.62 42.50 75.25
N ARG A 2 -20.92 42.15 75.36
CA ARG A 2 -22.01 42.09 74.33
C ARG A 2 -21.68 41.48 72.95
N SER A 3 -22.17 40.29 72.56
CA SER A 3 -23.56 39.86 72.27
C SER A 3 -24.19 40.45 70.98
N LEU A 4 -24.90 39.57 70.24
CA LEU A 4 -25.83 39.74 69.09
C LEU A 4 -25.23 39.43 67.69
N LEU A 5 -25.53 38.26 67.10
CA LEU A 5 -26.72 37.92 66.25
C LEU A 5 -26.83 38.76 64.98
N PHE A 6 -26.73 38.15 63.80
CA PHE A 6 -27.68 38.31 62.68
C PHE A 6 -27.45 37.24 61.59
N LEU A 7 -28.46 36.39 61.40
CA LEU A 7 -28.69 35.59 60.19
C LEU A 7 -28.91 36.53 58.99
N SER A 8 -28.40 36.17 57.81
CA SER A 8 -29.22 35.83 56.62
C SER A 8 -28.50 36.04 55.27
N LEU A 9 -28.77 35.10 54.35
CA LEU A 9 -28.98 35.29 52.90
C LEU A 9 -27.76 35.65 52.01
N LEU A 10 -27.30 34.69 51.17
CA LEU A 10 -27.67 34.61 49.74
C LEU A 10 -26.88 33.53 48.98
N PHE A 11 -27.62 32.50 48.58
CA PHE A 11 -27.66 31.89 47.24
C PHE A 11 -26.35 31.61 46.50
N PHE A 12 -26.02 30.31 46.49
CA PHE A 12 -25.27 29.65 45.45
C PHE A 12 -25.94 29.84 44.08
N THR A 13 -25.17 30.32 43.10
CA THR A 13 -25.46 30.05 41.68
C THR A 13 -24.24 29.37 41.07
N VAL A 14 -24.18 28.04 41.24
CA VAL A 14 -23.37 27.17 40.38
C VAL A 14 -24.20 26.96 39.12
N GLN A 15 -23.84 27.63 38.03
CA GLN A 15 -24.36 27.31 36.70
C GLN A 15 -23.72 26.01 36.21
N GLY A 16 -24.32 24.88 36.59
CA GLY A 16 -24.12 23.61 35.92
C GLY A 16 -25.05 23.55 34.72
N ALA A 17 -24.52 23.77 33.51
CA ALA A 17 -25.25 23.50 32.28
C ALA A 17 -25.49 21.98 32.18
N ILE A 18 -26.72 21.55 32.45
CA ILE A 18 -27.18 20.19 32.15
C ILE A 18 -27.35 20.12 30.63
N VAL A 19 -26.36 19.56 29.94
CA VAL A 19 -26.45 19.16 28.54
C VAL A 19 -27.51 18.06 28.47
N GLN A 20 -28.70 18.43 28.03
CA GLN A 20 -29.79 17.51 27.77
C GLN A 20 -29.39 16.67 26.55
N GLN A 21 -29.01 15.41 26.79
CA GLN A 21 -28.66 14.50 25.69
C GLN A 21 -29.85 14.35 24.74
N PRO A 22 -29.63 14.37 23.42
CA PRO A 22 -30.69 14.10 22.46
C PRO A 22 -31.20 12.68 22.72
N LYS A 23 -32.48 12.55 23.08
CA LYS A 23 -33.17 11.25 23.10
C LYS A 23 -33.01 10.63 21.73
N ALA A 24 -32.23 9.56 21.64
CA ALA A 24 -32.17 8.72 20.46
C ALA A 24 -33.57 8.17 20.21
N ILE A 25 -34.22 8.67 19.16
CA ILE A 25 -35.43 8.06 18.61
C ILE A 25 -34.93 6.82 17.88
N VAL A 26 -35.01 5.67 18.55
CA VAL A 26 -34.83 4.38 17.90
C VAL A 26 -36.08 4.15 17.06
N VAL A 27 -35.96 4.38 15.76
CA VAL A 27 -36.98 3.93 14.79
C VAL A 27 -36.78 2.42 14.66
N GLU A 28 -37.57 1.64 15.40
CA GLU A 28 -37.70 0.20 15.17
C GLU A 28 -38.38 -0.01 13.81
N ALA A 29 -37.59 -0.01 12.74
CA ALA A 29 -38.03 -0.54 11.46
C ALA A 29 -38.29 -2.04 11.63
N ASP A 30 -39.45 -2.51 11.16
CA ASP A 30 -39.87 -3.88 11.39
C ASP A 30 -38.89 -4.86 10.70
N GLY A 31 -38.74 -6.08 11.24
CA GLY A 31 -37.78 -7.05 10.70
C GLY A 31 -38.06 -7.46 9.25
N LYS A 32 -39.25 -7.18 8.72
CA LYS A 32 -39.67 -7.45 7.34
C LYS A 32 -39.18 -6.37 6.39
N GLU A 33 -39.22 -5.09 6.78
CA GLU A 33 -38.64 -3.97 6.03
C GLU A 33 -37.13 -4.12 5.88
N TRP A 34 -36.42 -4.53 6.94
CA TRP A 34 -34.98 -4.81 6.86
C TRP A 34 -34.63 -5.98 5.94
N SER A 35 -35.45 -7.04 5.97
CA SER A 35 -35.24 -8.20 5.11
C SER A 35 -35.44 -7.86 3.64
N GLN A 36 -36.42 -7.00 3.35
CA GLN A 36 -36.69 -6.53 1.99
C GLN A 36 -35.62 -5.56 1.49
N ALA A 37 -35.21 -4.58 2.31
CA ALA A 37 -34.12 -3.67 1.97
C ALA A 37 -32.79 -4.41 1.73
N LYS A 38 -32.52 -5.47 2.51
CA LYS A 38 -31.33 -6.31 2.33
C LYS A 38 -31.34 -7.02 0.97
N LEU A 39 -32.48 -7.60 0.57
CA LEU A 39 -32.66 -8.25 -0.73
C LEU A 39 -32.47 -7.26 -1.89
N GLU A 40 -33.03 -6.05 -1.77
CA GLU A 40 -32.88 -5.00 -2.78
C GLU A 40 -31.42 -4.53 -2.92
N ILE A 41 -30.68 -4.43 -1.81
CA ILE A 41 -29.25 -4.11 -1.83
C ILE A 41 -28.43 -5.24 -2.45
N GLU A 42 -28.71 -6.50 -2.09
CA GLU A 42 -28.00 -7.66 -2.65
C GLU A 42 -28.22 -7.78 -4.16
N ASP A 43 -29.45 -7.57 -4.64
CA ASP A 43 -29.77 -7.55 -6.07
C ASP A 43 -29.06 -6.39 -6.80
N ALA A 44 -29.05 -5.18 -6.21
CA ALA A 44 -28.34 -4.04 -6.76
C ALA A 44 -26.81 -4.27 -6.84
N VAL A 45 -26.23 -4.92 -5.84
CA VAL A 45 -24.80 -5.28 -5.81
C VAL A 45 -24.48 -6.30 -6.90
N GLU A 46 -25.29 -7.35 -7.08
CA GLU A 46 -25.08 -8.33 -8.15
C GLU A 46 -25.24 -7.71 -9.54
N LYS A 47 -26.21 -6.81 -9.71
CA LYS A 47 -26.37 -6.04 -10.95
C LYS A 47 -25.15 -5.17 -11.26
N LEU A 48 -24.65 -4.42 -10.26
CA LEU A 48 -23.44 -3.60 -10.42
C LEU A 48 -22.20 -4.45 -10.70
N LYS A 49 -22.07 -5.63 -10.09
CA LYS A 49 -20.98 -6.57 -10.40
C LYS A 49 -21.05 -7.04 -11.86
N ALA A 50 -22.24 -7.36 -12.36
CA ALA A 50 -22.42 -7.77 -13.75
C ALA A 50 -22.09 -6.64 -14.74
N GLU A 51 -22.54 -5.41 -14.46
CA GLU A 51 -22.20 -4.23 -15.26
C GLU A 51 -20.69 -3.94 -15.24
N LEU A 52 -20.06 -3.99 -14.06
CA LEU A 52 -18.62 -3.80 -13.92
C LEU A 52 -17.83 -4.91 -14.64
N PHE A 53 -18.33 -6.14 -14.65
CA PHE A 53 -17.69 -7.25 -15.36
C PHE A 53 -17.71 -7.04 -16.88
N GLU A 54 -18.83 -6.59 -17.45
CA GLU A 54 -18.90 -6.30 -18.90
C GLU A 54 -18.07 -5.06 -19.28
N VAL A 55 -18.05 -4.00 -18.47
CA VAL A 55 -17.13 -2.85 -18.69
C VAL A 55 -15.67 -3.31 -18.65
N ARG A 56 -15.29 -4.10 -17.64
CA ARG A 56 -13.92 -4.60 -17.49
C ARG A 56 -13.54 -5.58 -18.61
N LYS A 57 -14.50 -6.30 -19.17
CA LYS A 57 -14.31 -7.19 -20.32
C LYS A 57 -14.09 -6.41 -21.61
N GLU A 58 -14.78 -5.29 -21.82
CA GLU A 58 -14.50 -4.38 -22.92
C GLU A 58 -13.16 -3.65 -22.75
N GLU A 59 -12.80 -3.23 -21.53
CA GLU A 59 -11.45 -2.72 -21.22
C GLU A 59 -10.37 -3.79 -21.46
N LEU A 60 -10.61 -5.04 -21.08
CA LEU A 60 -9.70 -6.17 -21.33
C LEU A 60 -9.58 -6.49 -22.81
N LYS A 61 -10.68 -6.42 -23.59
CA LYS A 61 -10.66 -6.56 -25.05
C LYS A 61 -9.93 -5.41 -25.72
N ALA A 62 -10.18 -4.17 -25.28
CA ALA A 62 -9.46 -2.99 -25.77
C ALA A 62 -7.97 -3.08 -25.44
N ALA A 63 -7.62 -3.50 -24.22
CA ALA A 63 -6.24 -3.77 -23.82
C ALA A 63 -5.62 -4.94 -24.62
N ALA A 64 -6.39 -5.99 -24.94
CA ALA A 64 -5.95 -7.09 -25.78
C ALA A 64 -5.75 -6.67 -27.24
N LEU A 65 -6.60 -5.80 -27.78
CA LEU A 65 -6.45 -5.23 -29.12
C LEU A 65 -5.21 -4.33 -29.21
N MET A 66 -4.96 -3.53 -28.17
CA MET A 66 -3.74 -2.74 -28.02
C MET A 66 -2.49 -3.64 -27.90
N ARG A 67 -2.60 -4.82 -27.28
CA ARG A 67 -1.52 -5.84 -27.23
C ARG A 67 -1.34 -6.59 -28.56
N ALA A 68 -2.39 -6.74 -29.37
CA ALA A 68 -2.31 -7.44 -30.65
C ALA A 68 -1.64 -6.60 -31.77
N SER A 69 -1.69 -5.27 -31.68
CA SER A 69 -1.03 -4.38 -32.66
C SER A 69 0.44 -4.07 -32.34
N SER A 70 0.89 -4.37 -31.13
CA SER A 70 2.29 -4.47 -30.75
C SER A 70 2.27 -4.87 -29.28
N VAL A 71 2.73 -6.07 -28.97
CA VAL A 71 3.49 -6.18 -27.73
C VAL A 71 4.69 -5.29 -28.00
N PRO A 72 4.83 -4.09 -27.38
CA PRO A 72 6.12 -3.44 -27.47
C PRO A 72 7.07 -4.46 -26.86
N LYS A 73 8.11 -4.83 -27.61
CA LYS A 73 9.16 -5.72 -27.15
C LYS A 73 9.80 -5.22 -25.83
N THR A 74 9.40 -4.10 -25.27
CA THR A 74 9.99 -3.40 -24.13
C THR A 74 9.78 -4.03 -22.76
N LEU A 75 8.88 -5.01 -22.56
CA LEU A 75 8.86 -5.73 -21.27
C LEU A 75 9.85 -6.90 -21.20
N THR A 76 10.31 -7.41 -22.35
CA THR A 76 11.36 -8.43 -22.45
C THR A 76 12.65 -7.96 -23.12
N SER A 77 12.67 -6.79 -23.78
CA SER A 77 13.82 -6.29 -24.55
C SER A 77 14.48 -5.03 -23.99
N GLU A 78 14.09 -4.55 -22.81
CA GLU A 78 14.80 -3.42 -22.19
C GLU A 78 16.07 -3.86 -21.45
N TYR A 79 16.20 -5.15 -21.16
CA TYR A 79 17.23 -5.71 -20.27
C TYR A 79 18.18 -6.66 -20.96
N VAL A 80 18.02 -6.81 -22.26
CA VAL A 80 18.63 -7.84 -23.07
C VAL A 80 19.33 -7.09 -24.19
N ASP A 81 20.65 -7.23 -24.33
CA ASP A 81 21.36 -6.61 -25.46
C ASP A 81 20.94 -7.26 -26.78
N ALA A 82 21.48 -6.78 -27.90
CA ALA A 82 21.18 -7.34 -29.20
C ALA A 82 21.48 -8.87 -29.27
N GLU A 83 22.32 -9.35 -28.35
CA GLU A 83 22.79 -10.72 -28.23
C GLU A 83 22.03 -11.58 -27.20
N GLY A 84 21.14 -11.02 -26.37
CA GLY A 84 20.39 -11.83 -25.39
C GLY A 84 20.82 -11.68 -23.92
N HIS A 85 21.80 -10.83 -23.60
CA HIS A 85 22.41 -10.80 -22.26
C HIS A 85 21.71 -9.84 -21.30
N LYS A 86 21.38 -10.36 -20.10
CA LYS A 86 20.77 -9.61 -18.99
C LYS A 86 21.79 -8.70 -18.29
N PHE A 87 22.05 -7.51 -18.84
CA PHE A 87 23.11 -6.63 -18.32
C PHE A 87 22.82 -5.98 -16.96
N LEU A 88 21.55 -5.93 -16.52
CA LEU A 88 21.20 -5.42 -15.18
C LEU A 88 21.34 -6.45 -14.06
N CYS A 89 21.56 -7.73 -14.39
CA CYS A 89 21.61 -8.78 -13.38
C CYS A 89 22.78 -8.60 -12.40
N LYS A 90 23.98 -8.28 -12.91
CA LYS A 90 25.17 -8.04 -12.09
C LYS A 90 25.03 -6.78 -11.20
N PRO A 91 24.65 -5.60 -11.73
CA PRO A 91 24.41 -4.41 -10.90
C PRO A 91 23.29 -4.61 -9.86
N CYS A 92 22.21 -5.33 -10.22
CA CYS A 92 21.15 -5.64 -9.28
C CYS A 92 21.66 -6.53 -8.13
N ASN A 93 22.39 -7.60 -8.46
CA ASN A 93 22.96 -8.48 -7.44
C ASN A 93 23.90 -7.70 -6.52
N PHE A 94 24.75 -6.84 -7.09
CA PHE A 94 25.64 -5.98 -6.31
C PHE A 94 24.87 -5.09 -5.31
N LEU A 95 23.78 -4.47 -5.75
CA LEU A 95 22.96 -3.62 -4.88
C LEU A 95 22.41 -4.40 -3.69
N PHE A 96 21.76 -5.53 -3.96
CA PHE A 96 21.12 -6.33 -2.91
C PHE A 96 22.11 -7.08 -2.04
N GLU A 97 23.29 -7.44 -2.56
CA GLU A 97 24.39 -7.98 -1.79
C GLU A 97 24.95 -6.94 -0.81
N THR A 98 25.06 -5.68 -1.24
CA THR A 98 25.52 -4.56 -0.40
C THR A 98 24.60 -4.33 0.80
N ILE A 99 23.29 -4.37 0.61
CA ILE A 99 22.30 -4.09 1.68
C ILE A 99 21.81 -5.36 2.38
N ARG A 100 22.27 -6.55 1.97
CA ARG A 100 21.78 -7.84 2.48
C ARG A 100 21.87 -7.93 3.99
N ASP A 101 23.06 -7.68 4.54
CA ASP A 101 23.32 -7.79 5.98
C ASP A 101 22.55 -6.74 6.78
N GLU A 102 22.25 -5.59 6.17
CA GLU A 102 21.42 -4.56 6.78
C GLU A 102 19.94 -4.93 6.78
N LEU A 103 19.47 -5.70 5.79
CA LEU A 103 18.09 -6.15 5.72
C LEU A 103 17.85 -7.36 6.63
N ILE A 104 18.80 -8.29 6.73
CA ILE A 104 18.69 -9.48 7.60
C ILE A 104 18.59 -9.09 9.09
N LYS A 105 19.18 -7.95 9.48
CA LYS A 105 19.11 -7.45 10.87
C LYS A 105 17.75 -6.87 11.24
N GLU A 106 16.90 -6.59 10.25
CA GLU A 106 15.62 -5.93 10.50
C GLU A 106 14.58 -6.96 10.89
N SER A 107 13.91 -6.72 12.01
CA SER A 107 12.79 -7.57 12.47
C SER A 107 11.57 -7.53 11.54
N ARG A 108 11.49 -6.53 10.65
CA ARG A 108 10.39 -6.33 9.71
C ARG A 108 10.91 -5.76 8.40
N LEU A 109 10.51 -6.37 7.28
CA LEU A 109 10.82 -5.86 5.93
C LEU A 109 9.59 -5.11 5.40
N ASN A 110 9.44 -3.85 5.78
CA ASN A 110 8.41 -2.96 5.25
C ASN A 110 9.02 -1.89 4.32
N LEU A 111 8.18 -1.20 3.55
CA LEU A 111 8.62 -0.18 2.62
C LEU A 111 9.45 0.92 3.30
N GLU A 112 9.06 1.33 4.50
CA GLU A 112 9.73 2.36 5.30
C GLU A 112 11.16 1.96 5.72
N ILE A 113 11.46 0.66 5.79
CA ILE A 113 12.79 0.14 6.13
C ILE A 113 13.59 -0.19 4.87
N VAL A 114 12.96 -0.81 3.87
CA VAL A 114 13.64 -1.27 2.65
C VAL A 114 14.03 -0.09 1.76
N ARG A 115 13.14 0.89 1.57
CA ARG A 115 13.38 2.04 0.68
C ARG A 115 14.61 2.85 1.10
N PRO A 116 14.76 3.31 2.36
CA PRO A 116 15.92 4.12 2.72
C PRO A 116 17.24 3.40 2.52
N LYS A 117 17.28 2.08 2.73
CA LYS A 117 18.49 1.26 2.49
C LYS A 117 18.83 1.17 1.01
N VAL A 118 17.83 0.91 0.16
CA VAL A 118 17.98 0.92 -1.29
C VAL A 118 18.45 2.30 -1.76
N ASP A 119 17.79 3.38 -1.34
CA ASP A 119 18.13 4.75 -1.73
C ASP A 119 19.55 5.13 -1.29
N ALA A 120 19.95 4.75 -0.07
CA ALA A 120 21.28 5.01 0.45
C ALA A 120 22.35 4.25 -0.36
N ALA A 121 22.10 2.98 -0.68
CA ALA A 121 23.01 2.19 -1.50
C ALA A 121 23.09 2.72 -2.93
N CYS A 122 21.96 3.08 -3.53
CA CYS A 122 21.87 3.73 -4.83
C CYS A 122 22.69 5.02 -4.87
N LYS A 123 22.50 5.94 -3.91
CA LYS A 123 23.28 7.19 -3.84
C LYS A 123 24.78 6.96 -3.64
N LYS A 124 25.16 5.94 -2.87
CA LYS A 124 26.56 5.63 -2.55
C LYS A 124 27.31 5.02 -3.73
N TRP A 125 26.62 4.20 -4.53
CA TRP A 125 27.29 3.33 -5.50
C TRP A 125 26.94 3.63 -6.96
N SER A 126 25.89 4.40 -7.26
CA SER A 126 25.46 4.69 -8.64
C SER A 126 26.57 5.27 -9.53
N HIS A 127 27.48 6.05 -8.95
CA HIS A 127 28.61 6.66 -9.66
C HIS A 127 29.84 5.74 -9.76
N ASN A 128 29.89 4.66 -8.99
CA ASN A 128 31.04 3.77 -8.87
C ASN A 128 30.81 2.41 -9.56
N VAL A 129 29.56 2.04 -9.81
CA VAL A 129 29.17 0.76 -10.42
C VAL A 129 28.42 1.02 -11.70
N SER A 130 28.96 0.52 -12.81
CA SER A 130 28.33 0.65 -14.13
C SER A 130 26.91 0.10 -14.13
N PHE A 131 25.98 0.85 -14.71
CA PHE A 131 24.57 0.48 -14.88
C PHE A 131 23.76 0.33 -13.58
N LEU A 132 24.34 0.66 -12.41
CA LEU A 132 23.59 0.66 -11.16
C LEU A 132 22.58 1.81 -11.09
N ASP A 133 22.90 2.94 -11.70
CA ASP A 133 21.98 4.05 -11.95
C ASP A 133 20.66 3.56 -12.58
N ARG A 134 20.73 2.72 -13.62
CA ARG A 134 19.56 2.15 -14.29
C ARG A 134 18.76 1.19 -13.43
N VAL A 135 19.43 0.43 -12.55
CA VAL A 135 18.75 -0.41 -11.55
C VAL A 135 17.98 0.48 -10.57
N CYS A 136 18.63 1.52 -10.06
CA CYS A 136 18.04 2.45 -9.10
C CYS A 136 16.85 3.22 -9.67
N GLU A 137 16.92 3.66 -10.94
CA GLU A 137 15.78 4.30 -11.63
C GLU A 137 14.56 3.39 -11.76
N LYS A 138 14.77 2.07 -11.83
CA LYS A 138 13.70 1.07 -11.97
C LYS A 138 13.13 0.59 -10.64
N LEU A 139 13.84 0.81 -9.54
CA LEU A 139 13.35 0.58 -8.18
C LEU A 139 12.44 1.73 -7.72
N VAL A 140 11.42 2.01 -8.54
CA VAL A 140 10.36 2.97 -8.20
C VAL A 140 9.47 2.44 -7.08
N ASP A 141 8.68 3.34 -6.48
CA ASP A 141 7.77 3.06 -5.37
C ASP A 141 6.97 1.77 -5.53
N GLN A 142 6.39 1.54 -6.70
CA GLN A 142 5.61 0.34 -6.98
C GLN A 142 6.46 -0.94 -6.95
N ALA A 143 7.66 -0.91 -7.55
CA ALA A 143 8.58 -2.05 -7.55
C ALA A 143 9.06 -2.37 -6.13
N LEU A 144 9.32 -1.34 -5.31
CA LEU A 144 9.72 -1.49 -3.91
C LEU A 144 8.58 -2.04 -3.04
N VAL A 145 7.33 -1.64 -3.28
CA VAL A 145 6.16 -2.21 -2.59
C VAL A 145 6.08 -3.72 -2.88
N SER A 146 6.08 -4.12 -4.16
CA SER A 146 6.03 -5.53 -4.55
C SER A 146 7.22 -6.33 -4.01
N LEU A 147 8.41 -5.73 -4.00
CA LEU A 147 9.60 -6.34 -3.39
C LEU A 147 9.42 -6.56 -1.89
N THR A 148 8.88 -5.58 -1.16
CA THR A 148 8.69 -5.73 0.30
C THR A 148 7.65 -6.79 0.64
N GLU A 149 6.59 -6.93 -0.16
CA GLU A 149 5.60 -7.99 0.00
C GLU A 149 6.22 -9.36 -0.26
N TRP A 150 7.01 -9.48 -1.33
CA TRP A 150 7.72 -10.71 -1.67
C TRP A 150 8.73 -11.11 -0.59
N LEU A 151 9.53 -10.16 -0.10
CA LEU A 151 10.52 -10.40 0.97
C LEU A 151 9.89 -10.89 2.28
N ARG A 152 8.66 -10.45 2.60
CA ARG A 152 7.92 -10.96 3.78
C ARG A 152 7.44 -12.39 3.59
N ALA A 153 7.04 -12.76 2.38
CA ALA A 153 6.58 -14.11 2.06
C ALA A 153 7.74 -15.12 2.05
N GLU A 154 8.97 -14.67 1.80
CA GLU A 154 10.14 -15.52 1.60
C GLU A 154 10.83 -15.98 2.91
N GLU A 155 10.18 -15.82 4.08
CA GLU A 155 10.66 -16.26 5.40
C GLU A 155 12.14 -15.91 5.68
N GLU A 156 12.52 -14.64 5.47
CA GLU A 156 13.85 -14.09 5.80
C GLU A 156 15.04 -14.63 4.98
N LYS A 157 14.79 -15.38 3.90
CA LYS A 157 15.86 -15.81 2.98
C LYS A 157 16.20 -14.71 1.98
N ILE A 158 16.86 -13.65 2.45
CA ILE A 158 17.35 -12.56 1.60
C ILE A 158 18.50 -13.09 0.73
N ASN A 159 18.14 -13.43 -0.51
CA ASN A 159 19.05 -13.87 -1.55
C ASN A 159 19.04 -12.83 -2.69
N PRO A 160 20.16 -12.12 -2.94
CA PRO A 160 20.26 -11.12 -4.00
C PRO A 160 19.85 -11.61 -5.39
N GLU A 161 20.27 -12.82 -5.77
CA GLU A 161 19.96 -13.41 -7.08
C GLU A 161 18.46 -13.62 -7.25
N ARG A 162 17.79 -14.14 -6.23
CA ARG A 162 16.33 -14.35 -6.26
C ARG A 162 15.56 -13.05 -6.31
N ILE A 163 16.02 -12.03 -5.58
CA ILE A 163 15.45 -10.68 -5.64
C ILE A 163 15.55 -10.14 -7.07
N CYS A 164 16.70 -10.28 -7.72
CA CYS A 164 16.91 -9.75 -9.05
C CYS A 164 16.15 -10.52 -10.14
N VAL A 165 15.91 -11.82 -9.95
CA VAL A 165 14.99 -12.60 -10.80
C VAL A 165 13.53 -12.14 -10.59
N PHE A 166 13.10 -11.93 -9.34
CA PHE A 166 11.76 -11.42 -9.03
C PHE A 166 11.51 -10.04 -9.66
N LEU A 167 12.52 -9.17 -9.64
CA LEU A 167 12.47 -7.85 -10.27
C LEU A 167 12.63 -7.88 -11.80
N HIS A 168 12.77 -9.06 -12.40
CA HIS A 168 13.00 -9.25 -13.84
C HIS A 168 14.25 -8.53 -14.38
N MET A 169 15.26 -8.34 -13.53
CA MET A 169 16.58 -7.79 -13.89
C MET A 169 17.60 -8.91 -14.17
N CYS A 170 17.33 -10.10 -13.61
CA CYS A 170 17.86 -11.41 -13.98
C CYS A 170 16.70 -12.29 -14.48
#